data_AF-A0A1G4HG80-F1
#
_entry.id   AF-A0A1G4HG80-F1
#
_cell.length_a   1.000
_cell.length_b   1.000
_cell.length_c   1.000
_cell.angle_alpha   90.00
_cell.angle_beta   90.00
_cell.angle_gamma   90.00
#
_symmetry.space_group_name_H-M   'P 1'
#
loop_
_entity.id
_entity.type
_entity.pdbx_description
1 polymer ?
#
loop_
_entity_poly.entity_id
_entity_poly.type
_entity_poly.pdbx_seq_one_letter_code
_entity_poly.pdbx_strand_id
1 'polypeptide(L)'
;MEYILSDQEIEREVQKNEAYYSVIELNDVLYLNNKLYRKVEALRGLHNLRTLYLNNNVLDRISGLDSCVNLIALYLNCNKISKIENLGCLTKLRILNLEDNNICAIENLENLTLLEDLNLSNNCLGSKGPAQISNLCRNEKLTILNIQNNTIEEDILKDLSELKDLSILYCMNNPMMSKCKNYRKLFVHTLKRLTFLDHKPVKEDERRCVEAFFAGGAAAEQAELERIKRERQKRHEDSVEYFRKYIMGK
;
A
#
# COMPACT_ATOMS: atom_id res chain seq x y z
N MET A 1 15.26 28.66 15.48
CA MET A 1 14.34 27.81 16.25
C MET A 1 14.34 26.44 15.61
N GLU A 2 14.63 25.39 16.36
CA GLU A 2 14.45 24.03 15.87
C GLU A 2 12.95 23.72 15.91
N TYR A 3 12.39 23.33 14.75
CA TYR A 3 11.00 22.90 14.65
C TYR A 3 10.93 21.48 15.18
N ILE A 4 10.69 21.33 16.48
CA ILE A 4 10.61 20.05 17.17
C ILE A 4 9.18 19.83 17.63
N LEU A 5 8.65 18.65 17.35
CA LEU A 5 7.38 18.22 17.91
C LEU A 5 7.63 17.65 19.31
N SER A 6 7.30 18.42 20.33
CA SER A 6 7.33 18.03 21.75
C SER A 6 5.92 18.08 22.36
N ASP A 7 5.75 17.55 23.57
CA ASP A 7 4.48 17.59 24.30
C ASP A 7 3.94 19.04 24.41
N GLN A 8 4.82 20.01 24.68
CA GLN A 8 4.45 21.44 24.74
C GLN A 8 3.96 21.99 23.39
N GLU A 9 4.53 21.50 22.28
CA GLU A 9 4.09 21.92 20.95
C GLU A 9 2.74 21.30 20.59
N ILE A 10 2.49 20.06 21.03
CA ILE A 10 1.16 19.43 20.92
C ILE A 10 0.14 20.23 21.73
N GLU A 11 0.45 20.61 22.97
CA GLU A 11 -0.42 21.46 23.79
C GLU A 11 -0.78 22.76 23.05
N ARG A 12 0.20 23.43 22.45
CA ARG A 12 -0.03 24.67 21.68
C ARG A 12 -0.90 24.43 20.45
N GLU A 13 -0.68 23.36 19.71
CA GLU A 13 -1.47 23.04 18.51
C GLU A 13 -2.90 22.65 18.86
N VAL A 14 -3.09 21.90 19.95
CA VAL A 14 -4.41 21.56 20.48
C VAL A 14 -5.16 22.81 20.95
N GLN A 15 -4.49 23.73 21.67
CA GLN A 15 -5.11 24.97 22.15
C GLN A 15 -5.50 25.95 21.02
N LYS A 16 -4.78 25.92 19.89
CA LYS A 16 -5.07 26.80 18.75
C LYS A 16 -6.23 26.32 17.88
N ASN A 17 -6.66 25.07 18.03
CA ASN A 17 -7.65 24.46 17.15
C ASN A 17 -8.81 23.89 17.96
N GLU A 18 -9.96 24.55 17.86
CA GLU A 18 -11.21 24.20 18.54
C GLU A 18 -11.76 22.82 18.18
N ALA A 19 -11.26 22.18 17.11
CA ALA A 19 -11.64 20.83 16.73
C ALA A 19 -11.07 19.76 17.68
N TYR A 20 -10.07 20.08 18.50
CA TYR A 20 -9.48 19.15 19.44
C TYR A 20 -10.10 19.26 20.83
N TYR A 21 -10.13 18.13 21.53
CA TYR A 21 -10.40 18.13 22.96
C TYR A 21 -9.25 18.81 23.69
N SER A 22 -9.58 19.68 24.65
CA SER A 22 -8.59 20.35 25.50
C SER A 22 -7.75 19.38 26.33
N VAL A 23 -8.32 18.21 26.65
CA VAL A 23 -7.61 17.07 27.25
C VAL A 23 -6.97 16.29 26.10
N ILE A 24 -5.65 16.40 25.98
CA ILE A 24 -4.88 15.88 24.84
C ILE A 24 -5.10 14.38 24.65
N GLU A 25 -5.15 13.62 25.75
CA GLU A 25 -5.27 12.16 25.77
C GLU A 25 -6.63 11.65 25.26
N LEU A 26 -7.63 12.53 25.10
CA LEU A 26 -8.92 12.18 24.51
C LEU A 26 -8.94 12.28 22.98
N ASN A 27 -7.92 12.90 22.38
CA ASN A 27 -7.83 13.01 20.93
C ASN A 27 -7.32 11.70 20.33
N ASP A 28 -8.13 11.06 19.50
CA ASP A 28 -7.79 9.84 18.78
C ASP A 28 -7.20 10.11 17.39
N VAL A 29 -7.29 11.35 16.90
CA VAL A 29 -6.70 11.82 15.65
C VAL A 29 -5.92 13.12 15.89
N LEU A 30 -4.68 13.19 15.42
CA LEU A 30 -3.88 14.42 15.44
C LEU A 30 -3.36 14.77 14.04
N TYR A 31 -3.64 16.01 13.63
CA TYR A 31 -3.16 16.64 12.40
C TYR A 31 -1.98 17.55 12.71
N LEU A 32 -0.77 17.06 12.40
CA LEU A 32 0.51 17.72 12.65
C LEU A 32 1.33 17.87 11.34
N ASN A 33 0.62 17.89 10.21
CA ASN A 33 1.17 18.06 8.87
C ASN A 33 1.51 19.52 8.55
N ASN A 34 2.49 19.73 7.66
CA ASN A 34 2.91 21.06 7.19
C ASN A 34 3.47 21.99 8.29
N LYS A 35 4.14 21.45 9.31
CA LYS A 35 4.68 22.22 10.45
C LYS A 35 6.19 22.41 10.43
N LEU A 36 6.85 21.85 9.41
CA LEU A 36 8.30 21.85 9.24
C LEU A 36 9.06 21.11 10.35
N TYR A 37 8.39 20.19 11.06
CA TYR A 37 9.04 19.42 12.12
C TYR A 37 10.24 18.66 11.57
N ARG A 38 11.37 18.75 12.26
CA ARG A 38 12.62 18.05 11.94
C ARG A 38 12.82 16.82 12.81
N LYS A 39 12.21 16.82 14.00
CA LYS A 39 12.33 15.76 14.99
C LYS A 39 11.03 15.64 15.78
N VAL A 40 10.71 14.42 16.18
CA VAL A 40 9.65 14.11 17.14
C VAL A 40 10.32 13.68 18.44
N GLU A 41 10.02 14.39 19.53
CA GLU A 41 10.40 13.95 20.87
C GLU A 41 9.40 12.92 21.39
N ALA A 42 9.68 12.30 22.54
CA ALA A 42 8.78 11.31 23.12
C ALA A 42 7.40 11.94 23.38
N LEU A 43 6.39 11.51 22.62
CA LEU A 43 5.03 11.98 22.75
C LEU A 43 4.36 11.25 23.92
N ARG A 44 4.31 11.88 25.09
CA ARG A 44 3.80 11.24 26.31
C ARG A 44 2.28 11.32 26.38
N GLY A 45 1.65 10.32 27.00
CA GLY A 45 0.20 10.35 27.26
C GLY A 45 -0.71 10.07 26.06
N LEU A 46 -0.20 10.03 24.83
CA LEU A 46 -0.98 9.76 23.60
C LEU A 46 -1.38 8.28 23.42
N HIS A 47 -1.75 7.60 24.49
CA HIS A 47 -2.09 6.18 24.48
C HIS A 47 -3.37 5.87 23.71
N ASN A 48 -4.30 6.82 23.59
CA ASN A 48 -5.56 6.62 22.86
C ASN A 48 -5.46 7.00 21.38
N LEU A 49 -4.33 7.55 20.93
CA LEU A 49 -4.16 8.01 19.57
C LEU A 49 -4.28 6.84 18.59
N ARG A 50 -5.17 6.98 17.60
CA ARG A 50 -5.42 6.01 16.54
C ARG A 50 -4.86 6.46 15.20
N THR A 51 -4.87 7.75 14.92
CA THR A 51 -4.39 8.29 13.65
C THR A 51 -3.47 9.48 13.87
N LEU A 52 -2.29 9.44 13.25
CA LEU A 52 -1.29 10.50 13.34
C LEU A 52 -0.85 10.94 11.95
N TYR A 53 -1.10 12.22 11.64
CA TYR A 53 -0.63 12.86 10.41
C TYR A 53 0.62 13.69 10.69
N LEU A 54 1.75 13.22 10.18
CA LEU A 54 3.06 13.89 10.21
C LEU A 54 3.59 14.16 8.80
N ASN A 55 2.72 14.08 7.79
CA ASN A 55 3.08 14.30 6.41
C ASN A 55 3.49 15.75 6.11
N ASN A 56 4.29 15.95 5.06
CA ASN A 56 4.81 17.26 4.64
C ASN A 56 5.58 17.98 5.76
N ASN A 57 6.47 17.25 6.44
CA ASN A 57 7.40 17.82 7.40
C ASN A 57 8.84 17.64 6.87
N VAL A 58 9.85 17.73 7.73
CA VAL A 58 11.25 17.59 7.37
C VAL A 58 11.92 16.57 8.31
N LEU A 59 11.17 15.55 8.73
CA LEU A 59 11.65 14.49 9.61
C LEU A 59 12.70 13.66 8.89
N ASP A 60 13.86 13.47 9.52
CA ASP A 60 14.94 12.62 9.00
C ASP A 60 14.87 11.19 9.56
N ARG A 61 14.16 11.01 10.68
CA ARG A 61 13.99 9.73 11.38
C ARG A 61 12.60 9.59 12.00
N ILE A 62 12.15 8.34 12.10
CA ILE A 62 10.98 7.97 12.88
C ILE A 62 11.40 7.85 14.35
N SER A 63 10.77 8.60 15.25
CA SER A 63 11.09 8.57 16.68
C SER A 63 9.93 9.10 17.52
N GLY A 64 9.97 8.88 18.83
CA GLY A 64 9.05 9.48 19.79
C GLY A 64 7.63 8.88 19.82
N LEU A 65 7.43 7.73 19.16
CA LEU A 65 6.12 7.07 19.04
C LEU A 65 5.87 6.00 20.10
N ASP A 66 6.76 5.84 21.09
CA ASP A 66 6.74 4.75 22.07
C ASP A 66 5.42 4.62 22.86
N SER A 67 4.78 5.76 23.17
CA SER A 67 3.51 5.79 23.91
C SER A 67 2.28 5.50 23.03
N CYS A 68 2.41 5.62 21.70
CA CYS A 68 1.31 5.56 20.73
C CYS A 68 0.90 4.12 20.38
N VAL A 69 0.85 3.23 21.37
CA VAL A 69 0.67 1.77 21.19
C VAL A 69 -0.66 1.37 20.55
N ASN A 70 -1.64 2.27 20.51
CA ASN A 70 -2.95 2.04 19.89
C ASN A 70 -3.09 2.64 18.48
N LEU A 71 -1.99 3.11 17.88
CA LEU A 71 -2.00 3.71 16.56
C LEU A 71 -2.42 2.68 15.50
N ILE A 72 -3.37 3.08 14.66
CA ILE A 72 -3.93 2.30 13.55
C ILE A 72 -3.41 2.85 12.22
N ALA A 73 -3.28 4.17 12.08
CA ALA A 73 -2.83 4.81 10.86
C ALA A 73 -1.74 5.85 11.13
N LEU A 74 -0.63 5.75 10.39
CA LEU A 74 0.51 6.65 10.48
C LEU A 74 0.87 7.19 9.09
N TYR A 75 0.79 8.51 8.95
CA TYR A 75 1.13 9.20 7.70
C TYR A 75 2.42 10.00 7.89
N LEU A 76 3.48 9.54 7.24
CA LEU A 76 4.82 10.12 7.26
C LEU A 76 5.29 10.51 5.85
N ASN A 77 4.37 10.60 4.88
CA ASN A 77 4.72 10.92 3.51
C ASN A 77 5.28 12.34 3.35
N CYS A 78 6.12 12.55 2.33
CA CYS A 78 6.79 13.83 2.06
C CYS A 78 7.63 14.29 3.27
N ASN A 79 8.59 13.46 3.67
CA ASN A 79 9.58 13.74 4.71
C ASN A 79 10.99 13.44 4.16
N LYS A 80 12.00 13.29 5.02
CA LYS A 80 13.38 12.95 4.66
C LYS A 80 13.87 11.67 5.36
N ILE A 81 12.93 10.77 5.65
CA ILE A 81 13.21 9.54 6.40
C ILE A 81 14.02 8.62 5.51
N SER A 82 15.17 8.17 6.00
CA SER A 82 16.06 7.27 5.25
C SER A 82 16.01 5.82 5.71
N LYS A 83 15.45 5.58 6.91
CA LYS A 83 15.38 4.27 7.56
C LYS A 83 14.02 4.06 8.21
N ILE A 84 13.47 2.86 8.04
CA ILE A 84 12.31 2.40 8.82
C ILE A 84 12.85 1.91 10.16
N GLU A 85 12.49 2.60 11.24
CA GLU A 85 12.94 2.27 12.60
C GLU A 85 11.90 2.72 13.63
N ASN A 86 12.01 2.24 14.87
CA ASN A 86 11.18 2.67 16.01
C ASN A 86 9.66 2.49 15.82
N LEU A 87 9.23 1.52 15.00
CA LEU A 87 7.82 1.15 14.82
C LEU A 87 7.41 -0.09 15.62
N GLY A 88 8.35 -0.78 16.29
CA GLY A 88 8.12 -2.09 16.91
C GLY A 88 7.03 -2.13 17.99
N CYS A 89 6.73 -1.00 18.64
CA CYS A 89 5.66 -0.88 19.63
C CYS A 89 4.25 -0.74 19.00
N LEU A 90 4.15 -0.38 17.71
CA LEU A 90 2.90 -0.06 17.02
C LEU A 90 2.20 -1.32 16.48
N THR A 91 2.03 -2.32 17.34
CA THR A 91 1.49 -3.65 16.99
C THR A 91 0.05 -3.63 16.43
N LYS A 92 -0.66 -2.52 16.57
CA LYS A 92 -2.03 -2.31 16.04
C LYS A 92 -2.06 -1.53 14.72
N LEU A 93 -0.91 -1.18 14.16
CA LEU A 93 -0.83 -0.39 12.95
C LEU A 93 -1.35 -1.19 11.75
N ARG A 94 -2.28 -0.60 11.02
CA ARG A 94 -2.91 -1.15 9.80
C ARG A 94 -2.51 -0.39 8.55
N ILE A 95 -2.27 0.92 8.67
CA ILE A 95 -1.91 1.79 7.55
C ILE A 95 -0.60 2.50 7.87
N LEU A 96 0.39 2.35 6.98
CA LEU A 96 1.67 3.06 7.05
C LEU A 96 1.97 3.71 5.71
N ASN A 97 1.95 5.04 5.68
CA ASN A 97 2.32 5.81 4.50
C ASN A 97 3.71 6.46 4.68
N LEU A 98 4.67 5.98 3.90
CA LEU A 98 6.06 6.44 3.85
C LEU A 98 6.43 6.96 2.44
N GLU A 99 5.44 7.30 1.63
CA GLU A 99 5.64 7.88 0.30
C GLU A 99 6.56 9.11 0.33
N ASP A 100 7.38 9.30 -0.71
CA ASP A 100 8.20 10.51 -0.89
C ASP A 100 9.14 10.73 0.32
N ASN A 101 10.03 9.76 0.49
CA ASN A 101 11.09 9.72 1.51
C ASN A 101 12.40 9.20 0.85
N ASN A 102 13.42 8.91 1.64
CA ASN A 102 14.73 8.45 1.17
C ASN A 102 15.04 7.00 1.59
N ILE A 103 14.00 6.16 1.75
CA ILE A 103 14.13 4.79 2.23
C ILE A 103 14.73 3.90 1.14
N CYS A 104 15.79 3.18 1.50
CA CYS A 104 16.50 2.29 0.56
C CYS A 104 16.24 0.79 0.81
N ALA A 105 15.72 0.42 1.98
CA ALA A 105 15.51 -0.96 2.39
C ALA A 105 14.21 -1.09 3.19
N ILE A 106 13.54 -2.24 3.04
CA ILE A 106 12.38 -2.62 3.83
C ILE A 106 12.91 -3.40 5.03
N GLU A 107 12.79 -2.85 6.23
CA GLU A 107 13.31 -3.44 7.47
C GLU A 107 12.47 -3.01 8.67
N ASN A 108 12.57 -3.73 9.80
CA ASN A 108 11.94 -3.38 11.06
C ASN A 108 10.39 -3.27 11.00
N LEU A 109 9.75 -4.07 10.14
CA LEU A 109 8.29 -4.16 10.00
C LEU A 109 7.73 -5.50 10.51
N GLU A 110 8.58 -6.41 10.98
CA GLU A 110 8.22 -7.78 11.38
C GLU A 110 7.21 -7.86 12.53
N ASN A 111 7.13 -6.82 13.37
CA ASN A 111 6.21 -6.75 14.49
C ASN A 111 4.83 -6.17 14.10
N LEU A 112 4.70 -5.59 12.90
CA LEU A 112 3.46 -4.98 12.41
C LEU A 112 2.56 -6.03 11.75
N THR A 113 2.19 -7.06 12.49
CA THR A 113 1.47 -8.24 11.96
C THR A 113 0.05 -7.92 11.47
N LEU A 114 -0.51 -6.78 11.89
CA LEU A 114 -1.81 -6.26 11.46
C LEU A 114 -1.72 -5.25 10.31
N LEU A 115 -0.54 -5.01 9.74
CA LEU A 115 -0.37 -4.07 8.64
C LEU A 115 -1.12 -4.55 7.40
N GLU A 116 -1.99 -3.70 6.85
CA GLU A 116 -2.87 -3.98 5.71
C GLU A 116 -2.50 -3.17 4.46
N ASP A 117 -2.06 -1.94 4.67
CA ASP A 117 -1.71 -0.97 3.62
C ASP A 117 -0.33 -0.36 3.90
N LEU A 118 0.61 -0.61 2.98
CA LEU A 118 1.96 -0.07 3.01
C LEU A 118 2.24 0.71 1.72
N ASN A 119 2.47 2.01 1.89
CA ASN A 119 2.90 2.88 0.79
C ASN A 119 4.37 3.29 0.96
N LEU A 120 5.19 2.82 0.02
CA LEU A 120 6.62 3.10 -0.13
C LEU A 120 6.92 3.69 -1.51
N SER A 121 5.93 4.30 -2.18
CA SER A 121 6.17 4.96 -3.47
C SER A 121 7.17 6.11 -3.32
N ASN A 122 7.83 6.49 -4.42
CA ASN A 122 8.76 7.63 -4.45
C ASN A 122 9.86 7.51 -3.37
N ASN A 123 10.53 6.37 -3.34
CA ASN A 123 11.64 6.11 -2.43
C ASN A 123 12.85 5.60 -3.24
N CYS A 124 13.86 5.04 -2.56
CA CYS A 124 15.10 4.56 -3.17
C CYS A 124 15.26 3.04 -3.01
N LEU A 125 14.18 2.27 -2.93
CA LEU A 125 14.23 0.81 -2.82
C LEU A 125 14.93 0.22 -4.05
N GLY A 126 15.89 -0.69 -3.84
CA GLY A 126 16.70 -1.26 -4.92
C GLY A 126 18.04 -0.53 -5.17
N SER A 127 18.20 0.69 -4.66
CA SER A 127 19.38 1.53 -4.97
C SER A 127 20.68 1.04 -4.33
N LYS A 128 20.58 0.29 -3.23
CA LYS A 128 21.70 -0.25 -2.45
C LYS A 128 21.81 -1.78 -2.56
N GLY A 129 21.14 -2.39 -3.54
CA GLY A 129 21.01 -3.83 -3.71
C GLY A 129 19.54 -4.25 -3.84
N PRO A 130 19.25 -5.56 -4.02
CA PRO A 130 17.89 -6.06 -4.23
C PRO A 130 16.92 -5.56 -3.15
N ALA A 131 15.74 -5.11 -3.57
CA ALA A 131 14.69 -4.74 -2.64
C ALA A 131 14.20 -6.01 -1.92
N GLN A 132 14.55 -6.13 -0.64
CA GLN A 132 14.25 -7.30 0.22
C GLN A 132 12.76 -7.36 0.59
N ILE A 133 11.88 -7.54 -0.41
CA ILE A 133 10.43 -7.59 -0.23
C ILE A 133 10.00 -8.78 0.64
N SER A 134 10.79 -9.87 0.62
CA SER A 134 10.66 -11.01 1.54
C SER A 134 10.63 -10.62 3.03
N ASN A 135 11.15 -9.45 3.42
CA ASN A 135 11.02 -8.96 4.81
C ASN A 135 9.56 -8.66 5.21
N LEU A 136 8.65 -8.56 4.24
CA LEU A 136 7.21 -8.40 4.48
C LEU A 136 6.48 -9.73 4.73
N CYS A 137 7.16 -10.88 4.69
CA CYS A 137 6.53 -12.20 4.85
C CYS A 137 5.76 -12.39 6.17
N ARG A 138 6.11 -11.62 7.22
CA ARG A 138 5.44 -11.64 8.53
C ARG A 138 4.22 -10.72 8.62
N ASN A 139 4.03 -9.83 7.65
CA ASN A 139 2.86 -8.95 7.58
C ASN A 139 1.70 -9.69 6.91
N GLU A 140 1.17 -10.71 7.59
CA GLU A 140 0.17 -11.65 7.04
C GLU A 140 -1.14 -10.97 6.60
N LYS A 141 -1.42 -9.76 7.09
CA LYS A 141 -2.60 -8.97 6.73
C LYS A 141 -2.36 -7.99 5.58
N LEU A 142 -1.15 -7.94 5.02
CA LEU A 142 -0.81 -6.97 3.99
C LEU A 142 -1.56 -7.30 2.69
N THR A 143 -2.49 -6.42 2.30
CA THR A 143 -3.32 -6.57 1.11
C THR A 143 -3.02 -5.52 0.04
N ILE A 144 -2.52 -4.36 0.45
CA ILE A 144 -2.20 -3.23 -0.42
C ILE A 144 -0.71 -2.91 -0.26
N LEU A 145 0.02 -2.97 -1.36
CA LEU A 145 1.43 -2.59 -1.42
C LEU A 145 1.67 -1.62 -2.57
N ASN A 146 2.22 -0.45 -2.25
CA ASN A 146 2.67 0.51 -3.25
C ASN A 146 4.19 0.70 -3.16
N ILE A 147 4.89 0.34 -4.24
CA ILE A 147 6.33 0.42 -4.42
C ILE A 147 6.68 1.16 -5.73
N GLN A 148 5.77 1.99 -6.24
CA GLN A 148 5.99 2.77 -7.47
C GLN A 148 7.15 3.74 -7.33
N ASN A 149 7.76 4.14 -8.46
CA ASN A 149 8.82 5.16 -8.49
C ASN A 149 9.96 4.83 -7.51
N ASN A 150 10.51 3.62 -7.64
CA ASN A 150 11.69 3.18 -6.92
C ASN A 150 12.73 2.68 -7.95
N THR A 151 13.82 2.11 -7.47
CA THR A 151 14.91 1.56 -8.29
C THR A 151 14.92 0.02 -8.28
N ILE A 152 13.73 -0.58 -8.24
CA ILE A 152 13.58 -2.03 -8.12
C ILE A 152 13.88 -2.73 -9.45
N GLU A 153 14.79 -3.71 -9.37
CA GLU A 153 15.23 -4.53 -10.50
C GLU A 153 14.47 -5.86 -10.59
N GLU A 154 14.91 -6.75 -11.48
CA GLU A 154 14.34 -8.08 -11.67
C GLU A 154 14.57 -8.99 -10.45
N ASP A 155 13.75 -10.03 -10.31
CA ASP A 155 13.69 -11.02 -9.20
C ASP A 155 12.72 -10.72 -8.03
N ILE A 156 11.94 -9.63 -8.06
CA ILE A 156 10.96 -9.39 -6.99
C ILE A 156 9.74 -10.32 -6.98
N LEU A 157 9.48 -11.01 -8.09
CA LEU A 157 8.26 -11.81 -8.22
C LEU A 157 8.24 -12.99 -7.26
N LYS A 158 9.42 -13.55 -6.95
CA LYS A 158 9.55 -14.62 -5.97
C LYS A 158 9.14 -14.12 -4.59
N ASP A 159 9.69 -12.99 -4.15
CA ASP A 159 9.36 -12.37 -2.87
C ASP A 159 7.88 -11.96 -2.80
N LEU A 160 7.34 -11.34 -3.86
CA LEU A 160 5.93 -10.96 -3.91
C LEU A 160 4.99 -12.17 -3.86
N SER A 161 5.41 -13.33 -4.37
CA SER A 161 4.61 -14.56 -4.31
C SER A 161 4.47 -15.13 -2.90
N GLU A 162 5.36 -14.74 -1.97
CA GLU A 162 5.26 -15.12 -0.56
C GLU A 162 4.13 -14.34 0.15
N LEU A 163 3.73 -13.19 -0.38
CA LEU A 163 2.65 -12.35 0.16
C LEU A 163 1.28 -12.91 -0.26
N LYS A 164 0.81 -13.91 0.48
CA LYS A 164 -0.34 -14.75 0.11
C LYS A 164 -1.65 -13.98 -0.06
N ASP A 165 -1.85 -12.89 0.69
CA ASP A 165 -3.09 -12.09 0.68
C ASP A 165 -2.95 -10.75 -0.07
N LEU A 166 -1.85 -10.57 -0.81
CA LEU A 166 -1.66 -9.37 -1.62
C LEU A 166 -2.73 -9.28 -2.73
N SER A 167 -3.56 -8.25 -2.63
CA SER A 167 -4.70 -8.02 -3.52
C SER A 167 -4.47 -6.84 -4.45
N ILE A 168 -3.79 -5.79 -3.98
CA ILE A 168 -3.55 -4.55 -4.73
C ILE A 168 -2.06 -4.29 -4.75
N LEU A 169 -1.49 -4.20 -5.96
CA LEU A 169 -0.07 -3.91 -6.16
C LEU A 169 0.09 -2.73 -7.11
N TYR A 170 0.87 -1.76 -6.66
CA TYR A 170 1.35 -0.65 -7.48
C TYR A 170 2.87 -0.73 -7.56
N CYS A 171 3.42 -0.96 -8.76
CA CYS A 171 4.85 -1.15 -8.93
C CYS A 171 5.43 -0.53 -10.23
N MET A 172 4.63 0.26 -10.95
CA MET A 172 5.08 1.12 -12.06
C MET A 172 6.34 1.93 -11.75
N ASN A 173 7.02 2.36 -12.83
CA ASN A 173 8.18 3.25 -12.79
C ASN A 173 9.34 2.70 -11.95
N ASN A 174 9.55 1.39 -12.06
CA ASN A 174 10.74 0.70 -11.59
C ASN A 174 11.52 0.14 -12.80
N PRO A 175 12.86 0.09 -12.75
CA PRO A 175 13.69 -0.49 -13.82
C PRO A 175 13.27 -1.90 -14.27
N MET A 176 12.69 -2.71 -13.39
CA MET A 176 12.15 -4.03 -13.76
C MET A 176 11.14 -3.99 -14.92
N MET A 177 10.42 -2.87 -15.10
CA MET A 177 9.33 -2.75 -16.08
C MET A 177 9.83 -2.73 -17.52
N SER A 178 11.02 -2.18 -17.77
CA SER A 178 11.62 -2.17 -19.11
C SER A 178 12.21 -3.53 -19.49
N LYS A 179 12.64 -4.33 -18.49
CA LYS A 179 13.24 -5.65 -18.67
C LYS A 179 12.18 -6.77 -18.76
N CYS A 180 11.08 -6.68 -18.00
CA CYS A 180 10.04 -7.70 -17.96
C CYS A 180 9.08 -7.65 -19.15
N LYS A 181 9.33 -8.49 -20.17
CA LYS A 181 8.36 -8.73 -21.25
C LYS A 181 7.06 -9.31 -20.68
N ASN A 182 5.92 -8.79 -21.15
CA ASN A 182 4.59 -9.19 -20.69
C ASN A 182 4.41 -9.10 -19.16
N TYR A 183 5.01 -8.09 -18.51
CA TYR A 183 5.00 -7.92 -17.04
C TYR A 183 3.62 -8.19 -16.45
N ARG A 184 2.57 -7.58 -17.02
CA ARG A 184 1.21 -7.71 -16.49
C ARG A 184 0.72 -9.16 -16.51
N LYS A 185 0.93 -9.90 -17.60
CA LYS A 185 0.55 -11.31 -17.70
C LYS A 185 1.31 -12.14 -16.67
N LEU A 186 2.62 -11.90 -16.54
CA LEU A 186 3.48 -12.62 -15.60
C LEU A 186 3.04 -12.39 -14.15
N PHE A 187 2.81 -11.15 -13.75
CA PHE A 187 2.34 -10.82 -12.39
C PHE A 187 0.94 -11.37 -12.13
N VAL A 188 0.00 -11.22 -13.06
CA VAL A 188 -1.37 -11.78 -12.93
C VAL A 188 -1.33 -13.31 -12.84
N HIS A 189 -0.43 -13.96 -13.57
CA HIS A 189 -0.27 -15.41 -13.54
C HIS A 189 0.31 -15.88 -12.21
N THR A 190 1.36 -15.23 -11.71
CA THR A 190 2.07 -15.64 -10.48
C THR A 190 1.28 -15.24 -9.22
N LEU A 191 0.74 -14.02 -9.16
CA LEU A 191 0.00 -13.48 -8.02
C LEU A 191 -1.50 -13.76 -8.19
N LYS A 192 -1.91 -14.96 -7.77
CA LYS A 192 -3.28 -15.47 -8.01
C LYS A 192 -4.39 -14.67 -7.32
N ARG A 193 -4.09 -13.97 -6.23
CA ARG A 193 -5.08 -13.17 -5.47
C ARG A 193 -5.19 -11.71 -5.92
N LEU A 194 -4.36 -11.30 -6.88
CA LEU A 194 -4.31 -9.91 -7.32
C LEU A 194 -5.63 -9.49 -7.98
N THR A 195 -6.30 -8.49 -7.43
CA THR A 195 -7.52 -7.89 -7.98
C THR A 195 -7.22 -6.57 -8.69
N PHE A 196 -6.10 -5.94 -8.38
CA PHE A 196 -5.68 -4.68 -8.98
C PHE A 196 -4.17 -4.62 -9.17
N LEU A 197 -3.76 -4.27 -10.40
CA LEU A 197 -2.35 -4.08 -10.75
C LEU A 197 -2.17 -2.74 -11.47
N ASP A 198 -1.41 -1.86 -10.83
CA ASP A 198 -1.02 -0.53 -11.31
C ASP A 198 -2.17 0.41 -11.67
N HIS A 199 -2.67 0.33 -12.90
CA HIS A 199 -3.62 1.28 -13.47
C HIS A 199 -4.96 0.63 -13.79
N LYS A 200 -5.06 -0.71 -13.70
CA LYS A 200 -6.26 -1.45 -14.11
C LYS A 200 -6.56 -2.62 -13.17
N PRO A 201 -7.85 -2.84 -12.86
CA PRO A 201 -8.28 -4.05 -12.16
C PRO A 201 -7.96 -5.29 -13.00
N VAL A 202 -7.62 -6.37 -12.31
CA VAL A 202 -7.42 -7.70 -12.90
C VAL A 202 -8.78 -8.38 -12.94
N LYS A 203 -9.34 -8.53 -14.13
CA LYS A 203 -10.66 -9.15 -14.32
C LYS A 203 -10.54 -10.66 -14.45
N GLU A 204 -11.58 -11.40 -14.08
CA GLU A 204 -11.66 -12.86 -14.26
C GLU A 204 -11.38 -13.29 -15.71
N ASP A 205 -11.99 -12.62 -16.68
CA ASP A 205 -11.77 -12.89 -18.11
C ASP A 205 -10.30 -12.63 -18.53
N GLU A 206 -9.63 -11.64 -17.93
CA GLU A 206 -8.19 -11.41 -18.16
C GLU A 206 -7.37 -12.56 -17.60
N ARG A 207 -7.68 -13.00 -16.37
CA ARG A 207 -7.00 -14.13 -15.71
C ARG A 207 -7.11 -15.41 -16.53
N ARG A 208 -8.29 -15.72 -17.07
CA ARG A 208 -8.51 -16.87 -17.98
C ARG A 208 -7.60 -16.80 -19.21
N CYS A 209 -7.55 -15.65 -19.89
CA CYS A 209 -6.67 -15.45 -21.05
C CYS A 209 -5.19 -15.59 -20.67
N VAL A 210 -4.78 -15.05 -19.52
CA VAL A 210 -3.41 -15.16 -19.01
C VAL A 210 -3.06 -16.62 -18.73
N GLU A 211 -3.94 -17.39 -18.08
CA GLU A 211 -3.69 -18.81 -17.82
C GLU A 211 -3.60 -19.63 -19.10
N ALA A 212 -4.47 -19.37 -20.08
CA ALA A 212 -4.38 -19.98 -21.40
C ALA A 212 -3.06 -19.64 -22.11
N PHE A 213 -2.60 -18.39 -22.02
CA PHE A 213 -1.31 -17.96 -22.56
C PHE A 213 -0.13 -18.75 -21.97
N PHE A 214 -0.10 -18.94 -20.64
CA PHE A 214 0.97 -19.70 -20.01
C PHE A 214 0.86 -21.23 -20.24
N ALA A 215 -0.33 -21.75 -20.55
CA ALA A 215 -0.54 -23.16 -20.86
C ALA A 215 -0.22 -23.53 -22.32
N GLY A 216 -0.51 -22.65 -23.29
CA GLY A 216 -0.43 -22.97 -24.73
C GLY A 216 -0.04 -21.81 -25.63
N GLY A 217 0.53 -20.74 -25.07
CA GLY A 217 0.99 -19.57 -25.81
C GLY A 217 -0.13 -18.72 -26.41
N ALA A 218 0.22 -17.90 -27.39
CA ALA A 218 -0.69 -16.94 -28.01
C ALA A 218 -1.91 -17.59 -28.70
N ALA A 219 -1.75 -18.81 -29.23
CA ALA A 219 -2.85 -19.54 -29.87
C ALA A 219 -3.94 -19.94 -28.85
N ALA A 220 -3.52 -20.41 -27.67
CA ALA A 220 -4.44 -20.76 -26.59
C ALA A 220 -5.12 -19.51 -25.99
N GLU A 221 -4.38 -18.41 -25.82
CA GLU A 221 -4.94 -17.12 -25.40
C GLU A 221 -6.03 -16.64 -26.37
N GLN A 222 -5.77 -16.70 -27.68
CA GLN A 222 -6.74 -16.27 -28.68
C GLN A 222 -8.00 -17.16 -28.70
N ALA A 223 -7.82 -18.47 -28.56
CA ALA A 223 -8.95 -19.41 -28.47
C ALA A 223 -9.83 -19.12 -27.24
N GLU A 224 -9.22 -18.84 -26.08
CA GLU A 224 -9.95 -18.51 -24.86
C GLU A 224 -10.64 -17.14 -24.97
N LEU A 225 -10.01 -16.16 -25.61
CA LEU A 225 -10.63 -14.86 -25.88
C LEU A 225 -11.89 -14.99 -26.75
N GLU A 226 -11.85 -15.81 -27.81
CA GLU A 226 -13.03 -16.07 -28.65
C GLU A 226 -14.13 -16.81 -27.89
N ARG A 227 -13.76 -17.72 -26.98
CA ARG A 227 -14.71 -18.39 -26.09
C ARG A 227 -15.40 -17.38 -25.17
N ILE A 228 -14.66 -16.48 -24.54
CA ILE A 228 -15.21 -15.42 -23.66
C ILE A 228 -16.17 -14.50 -24.44
N LYS A 229 -15.83 -14.14 -25.68
CA LYS A 229 -16.71 -13.35 -26.55
C LYS A 229 -18.04 -14.06 -26.81
N ARG A 230 -18.00 -15.35 -27.16
CA ARG A 230 -19.21 -16.16 -27.38
C ARG A 230 -20.07 -16.27 -26.11
N GLU A 231 -19.44 -16.48 -24.95
CA GLU A 231 -20.15 -16.53 -23.65
C GLU A 231 -20.82 -15.19 -23.32
N ARG A 232 -20.15 -14.06 -23.58
CA ARG A 232 -20.73 -12.73 -23.39
C ARG A 232 -21.88 -12.44 -24.35
N GLN A 233 -21.74 -12.80 -25.63
CA GLN A 233 -22.78 -12.63 -26.63
C GLN A 233 -24.03 -13.43 -26.26
N LYS A 234 -23.86 -14.71 -25.90
CA LYS A 234 -24.95 -15.57 -25.46
C LYS A 234 -25.67 -15.00 -24.23
N ARG A 235 -24.92 -14.56 -23.20
CA ARG A 235 -25.52 -13.91 -22.01
C ARG A 235 -26.32 -12.65 -22.36
N HIS A 236 -25.84 -11.87 -23.33
CA HIS A 236 -26.56 -10.69 -23.80
C HIS A 236 -27.86 -11.07 -24.51
N GLU A 237 -27.81 -12.05 -25.41
CA GLU A 237 -28.98 -12.59 -26.11
C GLU A 237 -30.02 -13.15 -25.12
N ASP A 238 -29.58 -13.97 -24.16
CA ASP A 238 -30.44 -14.53 -23.11
C ASP A 238 -31.11 -13.43 -22.27
N SER A 239 -30.37 -12.37 -21.94
CA SER A 239 -30.89 -11.22 -21.18
C SER A 239 -31.91 -10.39 -21.98
N VAL A 240 -31.64 -10.14 -23.26
CA VAL A 240 -32.58 -9.45 -24.16
C VAL A 240 -33.84 -10.28 -24.34
N GLU A 241 -33.72 -11.60 -24.52
CA GLU A 241 -34.88 -12.50 -24.62
C GLU A 241 -35.71 -12.50 -23.34
N TYR A 242 -35.05 -12.59 -22.17
CA TYR A 242 -35.71 -12.50 -20.87
C TYR A 242 -36.48 -11.19 -20.70
N PHE A 243 -35.85 -10.05 -21.04
CA PHE A 243 -36.48 -8.74 -20.95
C PHE A 243 -37.67 -8.59 -21.91
N ARG A 244 -37.56 -9.13 -23.14
CA ARG A 244 -38.68 -9.17 -24.10
C ARG A 244 -39.85 -9.97 -23.54
N LYS A 245 -39.60 -11.15 -22.96
CA LYS A 245 -40.63 -11.97 -22.31
C LYS A 245 -41.28 -11.25 -21.13
N TYR A 246 -40.50 -10.50 -20.35
CA TYR A 246 -41.00 -9.71 -19.22
C TYR A 246 -41.91 -8.57 -19.68
N ILE A 247 -41.53 -7.81 -20.72
CA ILE A 247 -42.37 -6.72 -21.28
C ILE A 247 -43.63 -7.27 -21.94
N MET A 248 -43.52 -8.34 -22.73
CA MET A 248 -44.66 -8.94 -23.42
C MET A 248 -45.54 -9.81 -22.50
N GLY A 249 -45.13 -10.01 -21.25
CA GLY A 249 -45.85 -10.74 -20.21
C GLY A 249 -46.77 -9.87 -19.36
N LYS A 250 -47.51 -8.95 -19.99
CA LYS A 250 -48.80 -8.44 -19.50
C LYS A 250 -49.91 -8.98 -20.39
#